data_AF-A0A5P2D5B5-F1
#
_entry.id   AF-A0A5P2D5B5-F1
#
_cell.length_a   1.000
_cell.length_b   1.000
_cell.length_c   1.000
_cell.angle_alpha   90.00
_cell.angle_beta   90.00
_cell.angle_gamma   90.00
#
_symmetry.space_group_name_H-M   'P 1'
#
loop_
_entity.id
_entity.type
_entity.pdbx_description
1 polymer ?
#
loop_
_entity_poly.entity_id
_entity_poly.type
_entity_poly.pdbx_seq_one_letter_code
_entity_poly.pdbx_strand_id
1 'polypeptide(L)'
;MTQAAEQTALGAVPYGEGGGATGQLATVTVKDARGGPAGWSLVGKVTDFTGPAGTRIPGAALSWTPRCTTAPGSAGNCAPGSPGTVGPDGAVLASTPDAELVGGTFTVDAGVTLQVPPYAPPGAYTAVLTLTLS
;
A
#
# COMPACT_ATOMS: atom_id res chain seq x y z
N MET A 1 -10.39 -10.31 1.56
CA MET A 1 -9.35 -9.65 2.39
C MET A 1 -10.02 -8.71 3.39
N THR A 2 -9.33 -8.35 4.47
CA THR A 2 -9.78 -7.35 5.46
C THR A 2 -8.61 -6.42 5.78
N GLN A 3 -8.87 -5.18 6.19
CA GLN A 3 -7.85 -4.24 6.65
C GLN A 3 -8.09 -3.86 8.11
N ALA A 4 -7.02 -3.70 8.90
CA ALA A 4 -7.11 -3.38 10.32
C ALA A 4 -7.68 -1.97 10.59
N ALA A 5 -7.55 -1.05 9.62
CA ALA A 5 -8.13 0.29 9.66
C ALA A 5 -8.37 0.80 8.24
N GLU A 6 -9.35 1.69 8.09
CA GLU A 6 -9.72 2.30 6.80
C GLU A 6 -8.84 3.51 6.43
N GLN A 7 -7.99 3.97 7.35
CA GLN A 7 -7.16 5.17 7.17
C GLN A 7 -5.71 4.92 7.57
N THR A 8 -4.79 5.55 6.83
CA THR A 8 -3.36 5.60 7.12
C THR A 8 -2.95 7.06 7.27
N ALA A 9 -2.50 7.44 8.46
CA ALA A 9 -1.99 8.78 8.72
C ALA A 9 -0.52 8.88 8.29
N LEU A 10 -0.16 10.01 7.68
CA LEU A 10 1.21 10.35 7.35
C LEU A 10 1.70 11.48 8.26
N GLY A 11 3.00 11.53 8.52
CA GLY A 11 3.63 12.59 9.31
C GLY A 11 3.54 13.97 8.65
N ALA A 12 3.79 15.01 9.44
CA ALA A 12 3.84 16.38 8.96
C ALA A 12 5.19 16.71 8.29
N VAL A 13 5.17 17.65 7.34
CA VAL A 13 6.35 18.21 6.69
C VAL A 13 6.34 19.72 6.88
N PRO A 14 7.45 20.34 7.37
CA PRO A 14 7.53 21.80 7.50
C PRO A 14 7.40 22.50 6.14
N TYR A 15 6.62 23.58 6.12
CA TYR A 15 6.47 24.42 4.94
C TYR A 15 7.80 25.08 4.55
N GLY A 16 8.06 25.19 3.26
CA GLY A 16 9.28 25.81 2.71
C GLY A 16 10.49 24.87 2.62
N GLU A 17 10.49 23.75 3.35
CA GLU A 17 11.56 22.74 3.29
C GLU A 17 11.21 21.60 2.33
N GLY A 18 9.94 21.18 2.32
CA GLY A 18 9.51 19.96 1.65
C GLY A 18 10.08 18.71 2.33
N GLY A 19 9.80 17.53 1.77
CA GLY A 19 10.36 16.27 2.27
C GLY A 19 9.35 15.13 2.38
N GLY A 20 9.78 14.06 3.04
CA GLY A 20 9.02 12.82 3.15
C GLY A 20 8.06 12.80 4.35
N ALA A 21 6.76 12.85 4.08
CA ALA A 21 5.72 12.51 5.05
C ALA A 21 5.62 10.97 5.14
N THR A 22 6.12 10.39 6.23
CA THR A 22 6.17 8.93 6.42
C THR A 22 4.97 8.40 7.20
N GLY A 23 4.61 7.14 6.97
CA GLY A 23 3.57 6.43 7.73
C GLY A 23 3.64 4.92 7.53
N GLN A 24 2.64 4.21 8.05
CA GLN A 24 2.49 2.76 7.90
C GLN A 24 1.11 2.43 7.36
N LEU A 25 1.04 1.68 6.27
CA LEU A 25 -0.22 1.15 5.76
C LEU A 25 -0.86 0.25 6.83
N ALA A 26 -2.16 0.44 7.06
CA ALA A 26 -2.90 -0.45 7.93
C ALA A 26 -2.81 -1.90 7.42
N THR A 27 -2.46 -2.84 8.32
CA THR A 27 -2.25 -4.24 7.99
C THR A 27 -3.44 -4.83 7.23
N VAL A 28 -3.14 -5.48 6.11
CA VAL A 28 -4.13 -6.19 5.30
C VAL A 28 -3.98 -7.68 5.56
N THR A 29 -5.10 -8.34 5.87
CA THR A 29 -5.18 -9.79 6.01
C THR A 29 -5.82 -10.39 4.77
N VAL A 30 -5.06 -11.22 4.06
CA VAL A 30 -5.55 -12.05 2.96
C VAL A 30 -5.86 -13.44 3.51
N LYS A 31 -7.09 -13.91 3.28
CA LYS A 31 -7.49 -15.29 3.56
C LYS A 31 -7.84 -15.94 2.22
N ASP A 32 -7.01 -16.88 1.79
CA ASP A 32 -7.24 -17.66 0.58
C ASP A 32 -7.77 -19.04 0.96
N ALA A 33 -9.06 -19.26 0.73
CA ALA A 33 -9.76 -20.50 1.05
C ALA A 33 -9.97 -21.41 -0.18
N ARG A 34 -9.35 -21.09 -1.33
CA ARG A 34 -9.58 -21.81 -2.59
C ARG A 34 -8.98 -23.22 -2.59
N GLY A 35 -7.86 -23.42 -1.89
CA GLY A 35 -7.24 -24.74 -1.69
C GLY A 35 -6.81 -25.42 -2.99
N GLY A 36 -6.39 -24.64 -3.99
CA GLY A 36 -5.97 -25.12 -5.32
C GLY A 36 -4.63 -24.54 -5.73
N PRO A 37 -4.18 -24.76 -6.98
CA PRO A 37 -2.83 -24.38 -7.40
C PRO A 37 -2.64 -22.89 -7.69
N ALA A 38 -3.74 -22.15 -7.86
CA ALA A 38 -3.70 -20.75 -8.26
C ALA A 38 -3.23 -19.83 -7.13
N GLY A 39 -2.24 -19.01 -7.43
CA GLY A 39 -1.74 -17.93 -6.60
C GLY A 39 -2.72 -16.76 -6.48
N TRP A 40 -2.22 -15.65 -5.91
CA TRP A 40 -2.95 -14.39 -5.84
C TRP A 40 -2.01 -13.21 -5.94
N SER A 41 -2.54 -12.06 -6.34
CA SER A 41 -1.84 -10.77 -6.36
C SER A 41 -2.69 -9.70 -5.69
N LEU A 42 -2.07 -8.91 -4.82
CA LEU A 42 -2.65 -7.74 -4.19
C LEU A 42 -1.97 -6.49 -4.76
N VAL A 43 -2.71 -5.70 -5.51
CA VAL A 43 -2.22 -4.48 -6.19
C VAL A 43 -2.87 -3.26 -5.55
N GLY A 44 -2.10 -2.20 -5.33
CA GLY A 44 -2.63 -0.90 -4.88
C GLY A 44 -2.44 0.20 -5.90
N LYS A 45 -3.41 1.11 -5.97
CA LYS A 45 -3.40 2.32 -6.79
C LYS A 45 -3.81 3.52 -5.95
N VAL A 46 -3.11 4.64 -6.08
CA VAL A 46 -3.42 5.85 -5.32
C VAL A 46 -3.82 6.99 -6.25
N THR A 47 -4.87 7.72 -5.88
CA THR A 47 -5.24 8.97 -6.54
C THR A 47 -4.23 10.08 -6.22
N ASP A 48 -4.36 11.23 -6.87
CA ASP A 48 -3.69 12.44 -6.39
C ASP A 48 -4.15 12.80 -4.98
N PHE A 49 -3.23 13.37 -4.22
CA PHE A 49 -3.50 13.97 -2.91
C PHE A 49 -4.09 15.36 -3.11
N THR A 50 -5.28 15.58 -2.56
CA THR A 50 -5.98 16.88 -2.63
C THR A 50 -5.84 17.60 -1.30
N GLY A 51 -5.35 18.84 -1.36
CA GLY A 51 -5.16 19.72 -0.21
C GLY A 51 -6.01 20.99 -0.27
N PRO A 52 -5.68 22.00 0.54
CA PRO A 52 -6.43 23.26 0.63
C PRO A 52 -6.54 23.96 -0.72
N ALA A 53 -7.68 24.64 -0.91
CA ALA A 53 -7.99 25.41 -2.13
C ALA A 53 -7.84 24.62 -3.45
N GLY A 54 -7.96 23.28 -3.40
CA GLY A 54 -7.85 22.41 -4.57
C GLY A 54 -6.42 22.12 -5.01
N THR A 55 -5.41 22.43 -4.18
CA THR A 55 -4.02 22.09 -4.46
C THR A 55 -3.83 20.58 -4.56
N ARG A 56 -2.91 20.14 -5.43
CA ARG A 56 -2.65 18.72 -5.67
C ARG A 56 -1.19 18.37 -5.46
N ILE A 57 -0.96 17.20 -4.87
CA ILE A 57 0.32 16.48 -4.95
C ILE A 57 0.05 15.21 -5.77
N PRO A 58 0.79 14.96 -6.87
CA PRO A 58 0.55 13.80 -7.71
C PRO A 58 0.63 12.48 -6.91
N GLY A 59 -0.25 11.52 -7.20
CA GLY A 59 -0.20 10.20 -6.56
C GLY A 59 1.14 9.48 -6.76
N ALA A 60 1.85 9.79 -7.84
CA ALA A 60 3.20 9.29 -8.13
C ALA A 60 4.27 9.75 -7.10
N ALA A 61 3.96 10.74 -6.26
CA ALA A 61 4.82 11.15 -5.15
C ALA A 61 4.75 10.20 -3.93
N LEU A 62 3.80 9.25 -3.91
CA LEU A 62 3.73 8.22 -2.89
C LEU A 62 4.54 6.98 -3.30
N SER A 63 5.48 6.59 -2.44
CA SER A 63 6.17 5.31 -2.51
C SER A 63 5.87 4.45 -1.29
N TRP A 64 6.09 3.15 -1.44
CA TRP A 64 5.98 2.20 -0.35
C TRP A 64 7.11 1.19 -0.31
N THR A 65 7.28 0.54 0.84
CA THR A 65 8.18 -0.60 1.06
C THR A 65 7.35 -1.76 1.62
N PRO A 66 6.88 -2.69 0.77
CA PRO A 66 6.00 -3.76 1.20
C PRO A 66 6.69 -4.81 2.08
N ARG A 67 5.89 -5.46 2.91
CA ARG A 67 6.24 -6.65 3.69
C ARG A 67 5.08 -7.63 3.61
N CYS A 68 5.41 -8.91 3.54
CA CYS A 68 4.40 -9.94 3.64
C CYS A 68 4.86 -11.10 4.51
N THR A 69 3.94 -11.62 5.31
CA THR A 69 4.17 -12.73 6.24
C THR A 69 3.13 -13.80 6.02
N THR A 70 3.58 -15.05 5.93
CA THR A 70 2.73 -16.24 5.86
C THR A 70 2.41 -16.72 7.27
N ALA A 71 1.13 -16.87 7.61
CA ALA A 71 0.74 -17.43 8.91
C ALA A 71 1.07 -18.93 8.98
N PRO A 72 1.45 -19.47 10.16
CA PRO A 72 1.69 -20.90 10.34
C PRO A 72 0.51 -21.76 9.84
N GLY A 73 0.82 -22.87 9.17
CA GLY A 73 -0.18 -23.79 8.61
C GLY A 73 -0.78 -23.35 7.26
N SER A 74 -0.36 -22.22 6.70
CA SER A 74 -0.71 -21.84 5.32
C SER A 74 0.13 -22.61 4.32
N ALA A 75 -0.47 -23.01 3.20
CA ALA A 75 0.20 -23.75 2.14
C ALA A 75 0.94 -22.83 1.14
N GLY A 76 0.42 -21.61 0.94
CA GLY A 76 1.05 -20.63 0.06
C GLY A 76 2.29 -19.97 0.68
N ASN A 77 3.19 -19.46 -0.17
CA ASN A 77 4.30 -18.61 0.24
C ASN A 77 4.02 -17.15 -0.17
N CYS A 78 3.93 -16.24 0.79
CA CYS A 78 3.75 -14.84 0.47
C CYS A 78 5.07 -14.15 0.13
N ALA A 79 5.08 -13.43 -0.99
CA ALA A 79 6.16 -12.58 -1.44
C ALA A 79 5.73 -11.10 -1.38
N PRO A 80 6.51 -10.22 -0.75
CA PRO A 80 6.27 -8.78 -0.84
C PRO A 80 6.53 -8.28 -2.26
N GLY A 81 5.80 -7.24 -2.67
CA GLY A 81 6.12 -6.49 -3.87
C GLY A 81 7.42 -5.69 -3.72
N SER A 82 7.91 -5.13 -4.83
CA SER A 82 9.12 -4.31 -4.82
C SER A 82 8.88 -2.95 -4.16
N PRO A 83 9.84 -2.42 -3.38
CA PRO A 83 9.79 -1.03 -2.93
C PRO A 83 9.82 -0.08 -4.13
N GLY A 84 9.00 0.98 -4.07
CA GLY A 84 8.89 1.92 -5.19
C GLY A 84 7.61 2.75 -5.17
N THR A 85 7.42 3.50 -6.25
CA THR A 85 6.23 4.32 -6.47
C THR A 85 4.98 3.46 -6.57
N VAL A 86 3.89 3.90 -5.92
CA VAL A 86 2.56 3.30 -6.09
C VAL A 86 1.86 3.93 -7.28
N GLY A 87 1.69 5.26 -7.23
CA GLY A 87 1.11 6.06 -8.30
C GLY A 87 -0.29 5.65 -8.75
N PRO A 88 -0.80 6.31 -9.80
CA PRO A 88 -2.10 5.98 -10.41
C PRO A 88 -2.05 4.68 -11.24
N ASP A 89 -0.87 4.32 -11.77
CA ASP A 89 -0.68 3.09 -12.56
C ASP A 89 -0.74 1.83 -11.68
N GLY A 90 -0.37 1.97 -10.42
CA GLY A 90 -0.42 0.95 -9.39
C GLY A 90 0.86 0.13 -9.27
N ALA A 91 1.00 -0.50 -8.11
CA ALA A 91 2.11 -1.39 -7.82
C ALA A 91 1.63 -2.64 -7.08
N VAL A 92 2.35 -3.74 -7.25
CA VAL A 92 2.13 -4.96 -6.45
C VAL A 92 2.54 -4.67 -5.02
N LEU A 93 1.63 -4.91 -4.08
CA LEU A 93 1.89 -4.83 -2.65
C LEU A 93 2.40 -6.18 -2.14
N ALA A 94 1.71 -7.27 -2.49
CA ALA A 94 2.10 -8.63 -2.16
C ALA A 94 1.51 -9.62 -3.15
N SER A 95 2.08 -10.82 -3.19
CA SER A 95 1.56 -11.92 -4.01
C SER A 95 1.92 -13.28 -3.40
N THR A 96 1.23 -14.31 -3.85
CA THR A 96 1.67 -15.70 -3.73
C THR A 96 1.68 -16.30 -5.12
N PRO A 97 2.79 -16.91 -5.58
CA PRO A 97 2.84 -17.53 -6.90
C PRO A 97 1.99 -18.81 -6.94
N ASP A 98 1.73 -19.31 -8.16
CA ASP A 98 1.13 -20.62 -8.36
C ASP A 98 2.02 -21.73 -7.77
N ALA A 99 1.40 -22.76 -7.22
CA ALA A 99 2.06 -23.92 -6.63
C ALA A 99 1.17 -25.17 -6.73
N GLU A 100 1.61 -26.33 -6.24
CA GLU A 100 0.75 -27.53 -6.17
C GLU A 100 -0.48 -27.30 -5.27
N LEU A 101 -0.27 -26.58 -4.16
CA LEU A 101 -1.32 -26.18 -3.23
C LEU A 101 -1.05 -24.78 -2.71
N VAL A 102 -2.01 -23.89 -2.92
CA VAL A 102 -2.05 -22.53 -2.40
C VAL A 102 -3.26 -22.39 -1.48
N GLY A 103 -3.11 -21.54 -0.46
CA GLY A 103 -4.16 -21.23 0.49
C GLY A 103 -3.60 -20.85 1.85
N GLY A 104 -4.48 -20.37 2.72
CA GLY A 104 -4.15 -20.01 4.10
C GLY A 104 -4.36 -18.53 4.40
N THR A 105 -3.61 -18.03 5.38
CA THR A 105 -3.74 -16.66 5.89
C THR A 105 -2.40 -15.93 5.78
N PHE A 106 -2.45 -14.70 5.29
CA PHE A 106 -1.28 -13.87 5.05
C PHE A 106 -1.52 -12.47 5.61
N THR A 107 -0.50 -11.87 6.21
CA THR A 107 -0.52 -10.47 6.65
C THR A 107 0.40 -9.66 5.77
N VAL A 108 -0.12 -8.54 5.26
CA VAL A 108 0.58 -7.64 4.34
C VAL A 108 0.65 -6.26 4.98
N ASP A 109 1.85 -5.70 5.05
CA ASP A 109 2.15 -4.39 5.62
C ASP A 109 2.98 -3.57 4.63
N ALA A 110 3.04 -2.25 4.81
CA ALA A 110 3.99 -1.43 4.08
C ALA A 110 4.33 -0.13 4.82
N GLY A 111 5.62 0.21 4.84
CA GLY A 111 6.02 1.59 5.12
C GLY A 111 5.67 2.46 3.92
N VAL A 112 5.05 3.62 4.14
CA VAL A 112 4.65 4.55 3.09
C VAL A 112 5.36 5.89 3.26
N THR A 113 5.68 6.55 2.14
CA THR A 113 6.28 7.89 2.15
C THR A 113 5.70 8.72 1.02
N LEU A 114 5.09 9.86 1.36
CA LEU A 114 4.68 10.87 0.40
C LEU A 114 5.74 11.96 0.33
N GLN A 115 6.27 12.22 -0.87
CA GLN A 115 7.15 13.36 -1.09
C GLN A 115 6.33 14.64 -1.25
N VAL A 116 6.42 15.52 -0.26
CA VAL A 116 5.71 16.81 -0.22
C VAL A 116 6.64 17.90 -0.77
N PRO A 117 6.25 18.62 -1.83
CA PRO A 117 7.05 19.74 -2.34
C PRO A 117 7.14 20.90 -1.34
N PRO A 118 8.25 21.66 -1.30
CA PRO A 118 8.43 22.79 -0.37
C PRO A 118 7.41 23.91 -0.55
N TYR A 119 6.83 24.03 -1.74
CA TYR A 119 5.82 25.03 -2.10
C TYR A 119 4.38 24.55 -1.87
N ALA A 120 4.17 23.31 -1.39
CA ALA A 120 2.84 22.83 -1.06
C ALA A 120 2.26 23.67 0.11
N PRO A 121 1.11 24.35 -0.07
CA PRO A 121 0.52 25.13 1.01
C PRO A 121 0.25 24.28 2.26
N PRO A 122 0.45 24.84 3.47
CA PRO A 122 0.15 24.14 4.71
C PRO A 122 -1.32 23.70 4.78
N GLY A 123 -1.56 22.46 5.22
CA GLY A 123 -2.89 21.92 5.45
C GLY A 123 -2.94 20.41 5.28
N ALA A 124 -4.12 19.84 5.48
CA ALA A 124 -4.35 18.41 5.31
C ALA A 124 -4.47 18.06 3.82
N TYR A 125 -3.81 16.97 3.42
CA TYR A 125 -3.90 16.39 2.08
C TYR A 125 -4.48 14.98 2.19
N THR A 126 -5.44 14.63 1.34
CA THR A 126 -6.08 13.31 1.34
C THR A 126 -6.06 12.68 -0.04
N ALA A 127 -5.92 11.36 -0.10
CA ALA A 127 -6.00 10.55 -1.30
C ALA A 127 -6.75 9.26 -1.01
N VAL A 128 -7.21 8.57 -2.07
CA VAL A 128 -7.77 7.23 -1.97
C VAL A 128 -6.74 6.23 -2.46
N LEU A 129 -6.39 5.26 -1.60
CA LEU A 129 -5.63 4.07 -1.97
C LEU A 129 -6.62 2.92 -2.19
N THR A 130 -6.76 2.47 -3.43
CA THR A 130 -7.58 1.32 -3.78
C THR A 130 -6.71 0.06 -3.83
N LEU A 131 -7.08 -0.96 -3.05
CA LEU A 131 -6.44 -2.27 -3.06
C LEU A 131 -7.33 -3.27 -3.81
N THR A 132 -6.73 -4.03 -4.73
CA THR A 132 -7.41 -5.05 -5.53
C THR A 132 -6.72 -6.39 -5.35
N LEU A 133 -7.51 -7.41 -5.01
CA LEU A 133 -7.05 -8.80 -4.90
C LEU A 133 -7.56 -9.60 -6.10
N SER A 134 -6.67 -10.33 -6.77
CA SER A 134 -6.97 -11.22 -7.90
C SER A 134 -6.32 -12.58 -7.70
#